data_AF-A0A3N2CXH5-F1
#
_entry.id   AF-A0A3N2CXH5-F1
#
_cell.length_a   1.000
_cell.length_b   1.000
_cell.length_c   1.000
_cell.angle_alpha   90.00
_cell.angle_beta   90.00
_cell.angle_gamma   90.00
#
_symmetry.space_group_name_H-M   'P 1'
#
loop_
_entity.id
_entity.type
_entity.pdbx_description
1 polymer ?
#
loop_
_entity_poly.entity_id
_entity_poly.type
_entity_poly.pdbx_seq_one_letter_code
_entity_poly.pdbx_strand_id
1 'polypeptide(L)'
;MTGTDTEWEARYRAVQGRDRRFDGMFYTAVRTTGIYCRPSCPAITPRRHNVTFFPTAAGAQDAGFRACRRCLPDATPGSPRWDVVADAAGRAMRLVADGVVEREGVEGLASRLGYSVRQLHRVVTGEYGAGPLALARSRRAQTARVLIETTDLRFADVAFAAGFTSVRQFNDTVREVYAASPTQLRAAASGHRPSLVPGTLHTRVAVREPFAAADLHWFLAVHAVPGLEAVGEDWYERSLRLPHGPGVVRVDLSGRTPGVVPCTLTLADTRDLAPATERARRLLDADADPLAVDAALAEDELLAPLVGARPGLRVPGQLDGAEVAVQTVLGQQVSLASARTAAARLVERWGDPLGLEGPHEVTRLFPSPETLAALDPEDPEVLRMPRARARALTTLAGALADGTVVLDRSVDRAETRAAMTGLRGIGPWTADYVAMRALGDPDVYLPTDIGVRNAATALGIDDVTRRSDDWRPWRSYALLRLWSVVLDQLREREQRRDTTRRHP
;
A
#
# COMPACT_ATOMS: atom_id res chain seq x y z
N MET A 1 -25.09 0.38 -23.85
CA MET A 1 -25.03 0.42 -22.38
C MET A 1 -24.94 1.87 -21.96
N THR A 2 -26.01 2.39 -21.36
CA THR A 2 -26.01 3.72 -20.73
C THR A 2 -25.07 3.68 -19.52
N GLY A 3 -24.29 4.73 -19.23
CA GLY A 3 -23.23 4.71 -18.20
C GLY A 3 -23.66 4.26 -16.78
N THR A 4 -24.96 4.25 -16.49
CA THR A 4 -25.55 3.68 -15.27
C THR A 4 -25.48 2.14 -15.18
N ASP A 5 -25.50 1.42 -16.31
CA ASP A 5 -25.38 -0.04 -16.34
C ASP A 5 -23.95 -0.48 -16.00
N THR A 6 -22.94 0.24 -16.51
CA THR A 6 -21.52 -0.08 -16.28
C THR A 6 -21.12 0.16 -14.82
N GLU A 7 -21.62 1.23 -14.21
CA GLU A 7 -21.34 1.54 -12.80
C GLU A 7 -22.00 0.53 -11.83
N TRP A 8 -23.21 0.08 -12.14
CA TRP A 8 -23.89 -0.97 -11.38
C TRP A 8 -23.08 -2.27 -11.42
N GLU A 9 -22.58 -2.66 -12.59
CA GLU A 9 -21.82 -3.88 -12.78
C GLU A 9 -20.49 -3.85 -12.01
N ALA A 10 -19.78 -2.72 -12.05
CA ALA A 10 -18.54 -2.51 -11.28
C ALA A 10 -18.77 -2.67 -9.76
N ARG A 11 -19.87 -2.09 -9.24
CA ARG A 11 -20.25 -2.23 -7.83
C ARG A 11 -20.59 -3.68 -7.47
N TYR A 12 -21.25 -4.43 -8.36
CA TYR A 12 -21.56 -5.82 -8.11
C TYR A 12 -20.31 -6.70 -8.05
N ARG A 13 -19.36 -6.50 -8.96
CA ARG A 13 -18.07 -7.22 -8.95
C ARG A 13 -17.24 -6.95 -7.68
N ALA A 14 -17.23 -5.69 -7.21
CA ALA A 14 -16.59 -5.32 -5.94
C ALA A 14 -17.13 -6.13 -4.74
N VAL A 15 -18.45 -6.31 -4.67
CA VAL A 15 -19.11 -7.09 -3.59
C VAL A 15 -18.79 -8.57 -3.71
N GLN A 16 -18.80 -9.09 -4.95
CA GLN A 16 -18.45 -10.48 -5.20
C GLN A 16 -17.02 -10.80 -4.77
N GLY A 17 -16.08 -9.85 -4.97
CA GLY A 17 -14.69 -9.97 -4.53
C GLY A 17 -14.41 -9.69 -3.06
N ARG A 18 -15.40 -9.17 -2.31
CA ARG A 18 -15.26 -8.82 -0.88
C ARG A 18 -14.05 -7.92 -0.59
N ASP A 19 -13.71 -7.04 -1.52
CA ASP A 19 -12.54 -6.19 -1.39
C ASP A 19 -12.81 -5.03 -0.43
N ARG A 20 -12.02 -4.98 0.65
CA ARG A 20 -12.16 -3.97 1.71
C ARG A 20 -11.82 -2.56 1.24
N ARG A 21 -11.14 -2.40 0.10
CA ARG A 21 -10.82 -1.10 -0.50
C ARG A 21 -12.06 -0.34 -1.01
N PHE A 22 -13.20 -1.00 -1.18
CA PHE A 22 -14.48 -0.36 -1.56
C PHE A 22 -15.43 -0.09 -0.40
N ASP A 23 -15.09 -0.52 0.81
CA ASP A 23 -15.91 -0.19 1.98
C ASP A 23 -15.98 1.33 2.13
N GLY A 24 -17.19 1.87 2.27
CA GLY A 24 -17.44 3.31 2.36
C GLY A 24 -17.83 3.97 1.02
N MET A 25 -17.53 3.34 -0.11
CA MET A 25 -17.85 3.90 -1.43
C MET A 25 -19.32 3.68 -1.86
N PHE A 26 -19.96 2.60 -1.42
CA PHE A 26 -21.38 2.29 -1.67
C PHE A 26 -21.87 1.14 -0.76
N TYR A 27 -23.19 0.90 -0.75
CA TYR A 27 -23.86 -0.15 0.02
C TYR A 27 -24.68 -1.06 -0.89
N THR A 28 -24.69 -2.35 -0.56
CA THR A 28 -25.39 -3.39 -1.32
C THR A 28 -26.68 -3.75 -0.60
N ALA A 29 -27.82 -3.37 -1.16
CA ALA A 29 -29.14 -3.71 -0.66
C ALA A 29 -29.70 -4.94 -1.37
N VAL A 30 -30.20 -5.91 -0.60
CA VAL A 30 -30.64 -7.22 -1.07
C VAL A 30 -32.15 -7.33 -0.92
N ARG A 31 -32.86 -7.29 -2.05
CA ARG A 31 -34.33 -7.33 -2.13
C ARG A 31 -34.95 -8.52 -1.40
N THR A 32 -34.37 -9.70 -1.55
CA THR A 32 -34.93 -10.94 -1.00
C THR A 32 -34.83 -11.04 0.51
N THR A 33 -33.81 -10.45 1.11
CA THR A 33 -33.62 -10.49 2.57
C THR A 33 -34.03 -9.20 3.26
N GLY A 34 -34.28 -8.13 2.49
CA GLY A 34 -34.48 -6.78 3.04
C GLY A 34 -33.25 -6.27 3.79
N ILE A 35 -32.06 -6.80 3.46
CA ILE A 35 -30.81 -6.47 4.17
C ILE A 35 -29.89 -5.66 3.27
N TYR A 36 -29.29 -4.58 3.78
CA TYR A 36 -28.15 -3.94 3.13
C TYR A 36 -26.82 -4.27 3.83
N CYS A 37 -25.72 -4.29 3.07
CA CYS A 37 -24.37 -4.77 3.42
C CYS A 37 -23.25 -3.85 2.90
N ARG A 38 -22.05 -3.93 3.49
CA ARG A 38 -20.78 -3.40 2.93
C ARG A 38 -20.26 -4.30 1.79
N PRO A 39 -19.45 -3.80 0.85
CA PRO A 39 -18.81 -4.62 -0.19
C PRO A 39 -17.97 -5.77 0.37
N SER A 40 -17.23 -5.57 1.46
CA SER A 40 -16.44 -6.63 2.10
C SER A 40 -17.22 -7.66 2.93
N CYS A 41 -18.56 -7.58 2.96
CA CYS A 41 -19.38 -8.40 3.83
C CYS A 41 -19.12 -9.91 3.60
N PRO A 42 -18.84 -10.69 4.65
CA PRO A 42 -18.58 -12.12 4.53
C PRO A 42 -19.85 -12.95 4.27
N ALA A 43 -21.01 -12.31 4.13
CA ALA A 43 -22.26 -12.97 3.75
C ALA A 43 -22.16 -13.57 2.33
N ILE A 44 -23.07 -14.50 2.03
CA ILE A 44 -23.17 -15.09 0.69
C ILE A 44 -23.56 -13.98 -0.29
N THR A 45 -22.80 -13.85 -1.39
CA THR A 45 -23.07 -12.84 -2.42
C THR A 45 -24.44 -13.08 -3.05
N PRO A 46 -25.39 -12.14 -2.96
CA PRO A 46 -26.74 -12.30 -3.47
C PRO A 46 -26.76 -12.27 -5.01
N ARG A 47 -27.75 -12.94 -5.62
CA ARG A 47 -27.92 -12.93 -7.10
C ARG A 47 -28.16 -11.52 -7.64
N ARG A 48 -27.60 -11.22 -8.82
CA ARG A 48 -27.70 -9.94 -9.55
C ARG A 48 -29.07 -9.25 -9.48
N HIS A 49 -30.12 -9.95 -9.89
CA HIS A 49 -31.49 -9.41 -9.91
C HIS A 49 -32.08 -9.09 -8.52
N ASN A 50 -31.42 -9.48 -7.44
CA ASN A 50 -31.83 -9.16 -6.06
C ASN A 50 -31.03 -8.00 -5.46
N VAL A 51 -30.08 -7.42 -6.19
CA VAL A 51 -29.18 -6.39 -5.66
C VAL A 51 -29.54 -5.01 -6.20
N THR A 52 -29.51 -4.02 -5.31
CA THR A 52 -29.50 -2.59 -5.63
C THR A 52 -28.36 -1.93 -4.86
N PHE A 53 -27.77 -0.90 -5.43
CA PHE A 53 -26.72 -0.15 -4.75
C PHE A 53 -27.24 1.20 -4.29
N PHE A 54 -26.80 1.60 -3.11
CA PHE A 54 -27.04 2.93 -2.57
C PHE A 54 -25.70 3.60 -2.28
N PRO A 55 -25.53 4.89 -2.61
CA PRO A 55 -24.30 5.61 -2.29
C PRO A 55 -24.12 5.77 -0.78
N THR A 56 -25.21 5.71 0.01
CA THR A 56 -25.18 5.84 1.47
C THR A 56 -26.06 4.79 2.12
N ALA A 57 -25.73 4.43 3.36
CA ALA A 57 -26.57 3.52 4.15
C ALA A 57 -27.91 4.15 4.52
N ALA A 58 -27.98 5.46 4.78
CA ALA A 58 -29.26 6.18 4.91
C ALA A 58 -30.13 6.03 3.66
N GLY A 59 -29.56 6.14 2.45
CA GLY A 59 -30.32 5.89 1.22
C GLY A 59 -30.91 4.47 1.14
N ALA A 60 -30.19 3.46 1.64
CA ALA A 60 -30.71 2.10 1.73
C ALA A 60 -31.78 1.95 2.82
N GLN A 61 -31.65 2.65 3.95
CA GLN A 61 -32.63 2.63 5.03
C GLN A 61 -33.93 3.34 4.64
N ASP A 62 -33.85 4.50 3.99
CA ASP A 62 -35.00 5.23 3.44
C ASP A 62 -35.74 4.40 2.37
N ALA A 63 -35.01 3.55 1.65
CA ALA A 63 -35.57 2.59 0.72
C ALA A 63 -36.11 1.30 1.39
N GLY A 64 -36.15 1.25 2.73
CA GLY A 64 -36.77 0.18 3.51
C GLY A 64 -35.88 -1.02 3.83
N PHE A 65 -34.57 -0.94 3.60
CA PHE A 65 -33.65 -2.04 3.90
C PHE A 65 -33.11 -1.93 5.33
N ARG A 66 -33.11 -3.05 6.06
CA ARG A 66 -32.46 -3.18 7.37
C ARG A 66 -30.98 -3.50 7.18
N ALA A 67 -30.13 -3.10 8.10
CA ALA A 67 -28.73 -3.47 7.99
C ALA A 67 -28.40 -4.90 8.40
N CYS A 68 -27.31 -5.37 7.79
CA CYS A 68 -26.76 -6.68 8.05
C CYS A 68 -26.14 -6.76 9.45
N ARG A 69 -26.64 -7.69 10.27
CA ARG A 69 -26.06 -7.94 11.61
C ARG A 69 -24.66 -8.55 11.59
N ARG A 70 -24.19 -8.99 10.41
CA ARG A 70 -22.89 -9.66 10.24
C ARG A 70 -21.79 -8.68 9.89
N CYS A 71 -22.05 -7.75 8.96
CA CYS A 71 -21.11 -6.69 8.62
C CYS A 71 -21.47 -5.33 9.21
N LEU A 72 -22.52 -5.24 10.04
CA LEU A 72 -22.96 -4.04 10.78
C LEU A 72 -22.90 -2.73 9.97
N PRO A 73 -23.63 -2.61 8.85
CA PRO A 73 -23.63 -1.41 8.01
C PRO A 73 -24.63 -0.33 8.51
N ASP A 74 -25.40 -0.58 9.57
CA ASP A 74 -26.29 0.36 10.31
C ASP A 74 -25.65 0.99 11.55
N ALA A 75 -24.43 0.63 11.90
CA ALA A 75 -23.66 1.45 12.84
C ALA A 75 -23.40 2.82 12.17
N THR A 76 -24.33 3.77 12.29
CA THR A 76 -25.03 4.43 11.15
C THR A 76 -24.22 5.37 10.24
N PRO A 77 -24.19 5.13 8.90
CA PRO A 77 -23.73 6.06 7.85
C PRO A 77 -24.89 6.72 7.04
N GLY A 78 -24.93 8.05 6.92
CA GLY A 78 -26.00 8.75 6.18
C GLY A 78 -25.75 10.22 5.82
N SER A 79 -25.64 10.51 4.50
CA SER A 79 -25.63 11.84 3.85
C SER A 79 -24.39 12.75 4.08
N PRO A 80 -24.25 13.87 3.35
CA PRO A 80 -23.37 14.10 2.19
C PRO A 80 -21.93 14.51 2.57
N ARG A 81 -21.52 14.22 3.81
CA ARG A 81 -20.20 14.55 4.38
C ARG A 81 -19.67 13.42 5.26
N TRP A 82 -20.12 12.19 5.05
CA TRP A 82 -19.72 11.02 5.83
C TRP A 82 -18.86 10.06 5.02
N ASP A 83 -17.66 10.51 4.70
CA ASP A 83 -16.52 9.65 5.05
C ASP A 83 -15.50 10.49 5.80
N VAL A 84 -15.91 11.08 6.93
CA VAL A 84 -14.96 11.79 7.82
C VAL A 84 -14.79 11.01 9.13
N VAL A 85 -15.74 10.17 9.54
CA VAL A 85 -15.69 9.44 10.83
C VAL A 85 -15.39 7.95 10.68
N ALA A 86 -15.95 7.25 9.69
CA ALA A 86 -15.56 5.86 9.37
C ALA A 86 -14.20 5.84 8.67
N ASP A 87 -13.96 6.79 7.78
CA ASP A 87 -12.61 7.22 7.38
C ASP A 87 -11.77 7.54 8.61
N ALA A 88 -12.09 8.53 9.47
CA ALA A 88 -11.24 8.81 10.63
C ALA A 88 -10.99 7.62 11.57
N ALA A 89 -11.92 6.69 11.75
CA ALA A 89 -11.69 5.46 12.49
C ALA A 89 -10.71 4.53 11.73
N GLY A 90 -10.95 4.29 10.44
CA GLY A 90 -10.06 3.50 9.56
C GLY A 90 -8.66 4.08 9.45
N ARG A 91 -8.57 5.39 9.26
CA ARG A 91 -7.35 6.20 9.30
C ARG A 91 -6.70 6.13 10.65
N ALA A 92 -7.46 6.27 11.73
CA ALA A 92 -6.93 6.14 13.08
C ALA A 92 -6.31 4.75 13.27
N MET A 93 -6.96 3.67 12.81
CA MET A 93 -6.38 2.33 12.84
C MET A 93 -5.10 2.25 11.99
N ARG A 94 -5.10 2.79 10.77
CA ARG A 94 -3.92 2.84 9.88
C ARG A 94 -2.78 3.71 10.41
N LEU A 95 -3.07 4.74 11.20
CA LEU A 95 -2.09 5.58 11.88
C LEU A 95 -1.62 4.93 13.20
N VAL A 96 -2.47 4.18 13.90
CA VAL A 96 -2.11 3.36 15.08
C VAL A 96 -1.20 2.19 14.68
N ALA A 97 -1.64 1.34 13.74
CA ALA A 97 -0.99 1.30 12.44
C ALA A 97 0.51 1.67 12.34
N ASP A 98 0.74 2.77 11.65
CA ASP A 98 2.04 3.38 11.44
C ASP A 98 2.73 3.91 12.71
N GLY A 99 2.21 3.65 13.93
CA GLY A 99 2.85 4.00 15.21
C GLY A 99 2.71 5.47 15.64
N VAL A 100 1.69 6.18 15.16
CA VAL A 100 1.45 7.61 15.47
C VAL A 100 1.17 7.84 16.96
N VAL A 101 0.42 6.94 17.62
CA VAL A 101 0.08 7.09 19.04
C VAL A 101 1.33 7.02 19.92
N GLU A 102 2.33 6.23 19.52
CA GLU A 102 3.61 6.12 20.19
C GLU A 102 4.47 7.38 20.00
N ARG A 103 4.47 7.98 18.79
CA ARG A 103 5.28 9.18 18.49
C ARG A 103 4.72 10.46 19.11
N GLU A 104 3.42 10.67 18.96
CA GLU A 104 2.79 11.98 19.17
C GLU A 104 1.61 11.89 20.15
N GLY A 105 1.39 10.73 20.76
CA GLY A 105 0.26 10.50 21.63
C GLY A 105 -1.08 10.48 20.89
N VAL A 106 -2.16 10.38 21.66
CA VAL A 106 -3.53 10.48 21.12
C VAL A 106 -3.82 11.89 20.59
N GLU A 107 -3.12 12.90 21.10
CA GLU A 107 -3.22 14.30 20.66
C GLU A 107 -2.69 14.49 19.24
N GLY A 108 -1.52 13.94 18.91
CA GLY A 108 -1.01 13.97 17.53
C GLY A 108 -1.85 13.13 16.57
N LEU A 109 -2.33 11.96 17.02
CA LEU A 109 -3.27 11.17 16.24
C LEU A 109 -4.54 11.96 15.90
N ALA A 110 -5.09 12.70 16.87
CA ALA A 110 -6.28 13.52 16.66
C ALA A 110 -6.01 14.69 15.72
N SER A 111 -4.86 15.35 15.88
CA SER A 111 -4.43 16.48 15.04
C SER A 111 -4.26 16.07 13.57
N ARG A 112 -3.61 14.94 13.29
CA ARG A 112 -3.44 14.40 11.92
C ARG A 112 -4.75 14.01 11.23
N LEU A 113 -5.79 13.75 12.02
CA LEU A 113 -7.12 13.42 11.52
C LEU A 113 -8.05 14.64 11.47
N GLY A 114 -7.59 15.82 11.93
CA GLY A 114 -8.42 17.03 11.97
C GLY A 114 -9.50 17.01 13.06
N TYR A 115 -9.32 16.24 14.14
CA TYR A 115 -10.29 16.07 15.21
C TYR A 115 -9.75 16.47 16.59
N SER A 116 -10.64 16.83 17.52
CA SER A 116 -10.27 16.88 18.94
C SER A 116 -10.09 15.46 19.49
N VAL A 117 -9.24 15.30 20.52
CA VAL A 117 -9.02 14.01 21.23
C VAL A 117 -10.34 13.38 21.68
N ARG A 118 -11.29 14.20 22.15
CA ARG A 118 -12.59 13.76 22.66
C ARG A 118 -13.50 13.26 21.54
N GLN A 119 -13.44 13.87 20.36
CA GLN A 119 -14.15 13.41 19.16
C GLN A 119 -13.51 12.12 18.64
N LEU A 120 -12.18 12.09 18.48
CA LEU A 120 -11.44 10.90 18.06
C LEU A 120 -11.75 9.69 18.95
N HIS A 121 -11.72 9.85 20.27
CA HIS A 121 -12.01 8.75 21.19
C HIS A 121 -13.43 8.20 21.00
N ARG A 122 -14.42 9.08 20.81
CA ARG A 122 -15.82 8.69 20.58
C ARG A 122 -15.98 7.95 19.25
N VAL A 123 -15.33 8.44 18.20
CA VAL A 123 -15.30 7.84 16.87
C VAL A 123 -14.69 6.43 16.91
N VAL A 124 -13.47 6.31 17.44
CA VAL A 124 -12.72 5.04 17.45
C VAL A 124 -13.37 4.01 18.38
N THR A 125 -13.92 4.45 19.51
CA THR A 125 -14.65 3.56 20.44
C THR A 125 -15.99 3.12 19.87
N GLY A 126 -16.70 4.01 19.17
CA GLY A 126 -17.96 3.69 18.50
C GLY A 126 -17.79 2.62 17.42
N GLU A 127 -16.69 2.67 16.67
CA GLU A 127 -16.44 1.73 15.56
C GLU A 127 -15.74 0.43 15.94
N TYR A 128 -14.72 0.48 16.79
CA TYR A 128 -13.91 -0.70 17.14
C TYR A 128 -14.24 -1.27 18.52
N GLY A 129 -15.18 -0.66 19.26
CA GLY A 129 -15.50 -1.04 20.63
C GLY A 129 -14.38 -0.71 21.63
N ALA A 130 -13.31 -0.05 21.20
CA ALA A 130 -12.13 0.24 21.99
C ALA A 130 -11.54 1.61 21.59
N GLY A 131 -11.05 2.37 22.57
CA GLY A 131 -10.41 3.67 22.31
C GLY A 131 -9.01 3.55 21.69
N PRO A 132 -8.44 4.66 21.16
CA PRO A 132 -7.13 4.66 20.48
C PRO A 132 -5.99 4.04 21.31
N LEU A 133 -5.95 4.30 22.62
CA LEU A 133 -4.94 3.72 23.52
C LEU A 133 -5.09 2.20 23.70
N ALA A 134 -6.33 1.70 23.72
CA ALA A 134 -6.59 0.27 23.84
C ALA A 134 -6.23 -0.47 22.54
N LEU A 135 -6.49 0.14 21.38
CA LEU A 135 -6.05 -0.38 20.08
C LEU A 135 -4.52 -0.41 19.97
N ALA A 136 -3.85 0.69 20.36
CA ALA A 136 -2.39 0.72 20.43
C ALA A 136 -1.86 -0.36 21.39
N ARG A 137 -2.45 -0.51 22.59
CA ARG A 137 -2.08 -1.56 23.56
C ARG A 137 -2.23 -2.97 22.98
N SER A 138 -3.32 -3.25 22.26
CA SER A 138 -3.55 -4.55 21.62
C SER A 138 -2.52 -4.83 20.52
N ARG A 139 -2.17 -3.82 19.72
CA ARG A 139 -1.09 -3.91 18.71
C ARG A 139 0.24 -4.25 19.37
N ARG A 140 0.61 -3.53 20.43
CA ARG A 140 1.83 -3.78 21.20
C ARG A 140 1.88 -5.21 21.74
N ALA A 141 0.78 -5.71 22.30
CA ALA A 141 0.69 -7.09 22.76
C ALA A 141 0.94 -8.09 21.61
N GLN A 142 0.36 -7.85 20.44
CA GLN A 142 0.54 -8.71 19.26
C GLN A 142 1.98 -8.69 18.74
N THR A 143 2.60 -7.52 18.62
CA THR A 143 4.02 -7.38 18.25
C THR A 143 4.92 -8.08 19.26
N ALA A 144 4.65 -7.90 20.56
CA ALA A 144 5.33 -8.60 21.63
C ALA A 144 5.23 -10.12 21.46
N ARG A 145 4.04 -10.66 21.22
CA ARG A 145 3.85 -12.10 21.04
C ARG A 145 4.67 -12.64 19.87
N VAL A 146 4.61 -11.99 18.71
CA VAL A 146 5.41 -12.38 17.55
C VAL A 146 6.89 -12.42 17.93
N LEU A 147 7.42 -11.36 18.54
CA LEU A 147 8.82 -11.30 18.96
C LEU A 147 9.19 -12.34 20.02
N ILE A 148 8.30 -12.64 20.96
CA ILE A 148 8.52 -13.68 21.98
C ILE A 148 8.66 -15.06 21.34
N GLU A 149 7.81 -15.34 20.35
CA GLU A 149 7.68 -16.65 19.69
C GLU A 149 8.72 -16.83 18.57
N THR A 150 9.11 -15.77 17.87
CA THR A 150 9.97 -15.86 16.67
C THR A 150 11.40 -15.37 16.88
N THR A 151 11.76 -14.87 18.07
CA THR A 151 13.11 -14.34 18.35
C THR A 151 13.67 -14.74 19.71
N ASP A 152 15.00 -14.72 19.82
CA ASP A 152 15.74 -14.93 21.08
C ASP A 152 16.06 -13.64 21.84
N LEU A 153 15.44 -12.52 21.46
CA LEU A 153 15.60 -11.24 22.15
C LEU A 153 15.29 -11.38 23.65
N ARG A 154 16.03 -10.68 24.52
CA ARG A 154 15.72 -10.65 25.95
C ARG A 154 14.34 -10.01 26.12
N PHE A 155 13.56 -10.43 27.13
CA PHE A 155 12.21 -9.87 27.32
C PHE A 155 12.20 -8.36 27.53
N ALA A 156 13.28 -7.78 28.03
CA ALA A 156 13.46 -6.34 28.07
C ALA A 156 13.49 -5.73 26.66
N ASP A 157 14.29 -6.30 25.76
CA ASP A 157 14.40 -5.84 24.38
C ASP A 157 13.08 -6.06 23.62
N VAL A 158 12.39 -7.18 23.86
CA VAL A 158 11.03 -7.46 23.34
C VAL A 158 10.02 -6.42 23.82
N ALA A 159 10.07 -6.04 25.10
CA ALA A 159 9.15 -5.05 25.66
C ALA A 159 9.31 -3.70 24.94
N PHE A 160 10.54 -3.24 24.79
CA PHE A 160 10.80 -1.98 24.09
C PHE A 160 10.49 -2.09 22.60
N ALA A 161 10.86 -3.18 21.94
CA ALA A 161 10.53 -3.50 20.55
C ALA A 161 9.03 -3.49 20.26
N ALA A 162 8.24 -3.97 21.20
CA ALA A 162 6.79 -3.97 21.10
C ALA A 162 6.17 -2.62 21.48
N GLY A 163 6.96 -1.58 21.75
CA GLY A 163 6.49 -0.23 22.06
C GLY A 163 6.07 0.01 23.51
N PHE A 164 6.43 -0.86 24.45
CA PHE A 164 6.16 -0.64 25.87
C PHE A 164 7.17 0.31 26.49
N THR A 165 6.71 1.18 27.41
CA THR A 165 7.60 2.11 28.13
C THR A 165 8.32 1.45 29.30
N SER A 166 7.89 0.25 29.71
CA SER A 166 8.55 -0.53 30.75
C SER A 166 8.33 -2.03 30.59
N VAL A 167 9.30 -2.81 31.04
CA VAL A 167 9.22 -4.29 31.08
C VAL A 167 8.09 -4.77 31.98
N ARG A 168 7.78 -4.03 33.04
CA ARG A 168 6.64 -4.34 33.93
C ARG A 168 5.31 -4.23 33.17
N GLN A 169 5.07 -3.12 32.48
CA GLN A 169 3.86 -2.91 31.68
C GLN A 169 3.71 -3.96 30.57
N PHE A 170 4.83 -4.33 29.93
CA PHE A 170 4.89 -5.44 28.97
C PHE A 170 4.44 -6.76 29.60
N ASN A 171 5.05 -7.16 30.72
CA ASN A 171 4.71 -8.41 31.39
C ASN A 171 3.24 -8.45 31.79
N ASP A 172 2.71 -7.36 32.34
CA ASP A 172 1.32 -7.28 32.79
C ASP A 172 0.38 -7.34 31.58
N THR A 173 0.67 -6.62 30.49
CA THR A 173 -0.14 -6.63 29.26
C THR A 173 -0.11 -7.99 28.55
N VAL A 174 1.04 -8.66 28.48
CA VAL A 174 1.14 -9.99 27.86
C VAL A 174 0.34 -11.03 28.66
N ARG A 175 0.43 -11.00 29.99
CA ARG A 175 -0.39 -11.88 30.85
C ARG A 175 -1.88 -11.58 30.71
N GLU A 176 -2.27 -10.32 30.69
CA GLU A 176 -3.67 -9.90 30.59
C GLU A 176 -4.28 -10.28 29.23
N VAL A 177 -3.53 -10.13 28.13
CA VAL A 177 -4.04 -10.37 26.76
C VAL A 177 -3.98 -11.85 26.35
N TYR A 178 -2.95 -12.59 26.77
CA TYR A 178 -2.72 -13.97 26.32
C TYR A 178 -2.89 -15.04 27.40
N ALA A 179 -3.23 -14.65 28.64
CA ALA A 179 -3.32 -15.55 29.79
C ALA A 179 -2.05 -16.40 30.02
N ALA A 180 -0.91 -15.92 29.54
CA ALA A 180 0.38 -16.60 29.61
C ALA A 180 1.50 -15.60 29.85
N SER A 181 2.56 -16.03 30.54
CA SER A 181 3.78 -15.23 30.69
C SER A 181 4.63 -15.25 29.41
N PRO A 182 5.48 -14.24 29.18
CA PRO A 182 6.41 -14.23 28.05
C PRO A 182 7.28 -15.49 27.97
N THR A 183 7.73 -16.02 29.12
CA THR A 183 8.51 -17.27 29.19
C THR A 183 7.70 -18.48 28.71
N GLN A 184 6.42 -18.57 29.10
CA GLN A 184 5.54 -19.68 28.67
C GLN A 184 5.24 -19.60 27.17
N LEU A 185 4.99 -18.40 26.64
CA LEU A 185 4.79 -18.19 25.20
C LEU A 185 6.04 -18.60 24.40
N ARG A 186 7.24 -18.24 24.88
CA ARG A 186 8.50 -18.65 24.23
C ARG A 186 8.73 -20.15 24.30
N ALA A 187 8.48 -20.77 25.45
CA ALA A 187 8.64 -22.21 25.62
C ALA A 187 7.75 -23.00 24.63
N ALA A 188 6.50 -22.55 24.44
CA ALA A 188 5.55 -23.15 23.51
C ALA A 188 5.96 -23.04 22.03
N ALA A 189 6.76 -22.03 21.67
CA ALA A 189 7.23 -21.78 20.30
C ALA A 189 8.54 -22.49 19.91
N SER A 190 9.20 -23.19 20.85
CA SER A 190 10.56 -23.72 20.68
C SER A 190 10.74 -24.80 19.60
N GLY A 191 9.69 -25.15 18.84
CA GLY A 191 9.73 -26.14 17.75
C GLY A 191 10.11 -25.60 16.37
N HIS A 192 10.36 -24.30 16.19
CA HIS A 192 10.72 -23.68 14.90
C HIS A 192 11.62 -22.44 15.06
N ARG A 193 12.94 -22.62 15.16
CA ARG A 193 13.91 -21.51 15.33
C ARG A 193 14.94 -21.43 14.19
N PRO A 194 15.03 -20.29 13.49
CA PRO A 194 16.24 -19.85 12.81
C PRO A 194 17.07 -18.89 13.70
N SER A 195 18.40 -18.96 13.57
CA SER A 195 19.40 -18.10 14.23
C SER A 195 19.26 -16.61 13.82
N LEU A 196 19.30 -15.68 14.77
CA LEU A 196 19.18 -14.23 14.53
C LEU A 196 20.48 -13.48 14.87
N VAL A 197 20.89 -12.58 13.98
CA VAL A 197 21.86 -11.49 14.26
C VAL A 197 21.09 -10.35 14.96
N PRO A 198 21.65 -9.70 16.00
CA PRO A 198 21.01 -8.54 16.63
C PRO A 198 20.58 -7.48 15.61
N GLY A 199 19.36 -6.97 15.71
CA GLY A 199 18.80 -5.96 14.79
C GLY A 199 18.14 -6.52 13.53
N THR A 200 18.24 -7.83 13.26
CA THR A 200 17.56 -8.50 12.14
C THR A 200 16.39 -9.37 12.63
N LEU A 201 15.23 -9.25 11.97
CA LEU A 201 13.99 -9.95 12.30
C LEU A 201 13.44 -10.64 11.06
N HIS A 202 13.12 -11.93 11.16
CA HIS A 202 12.41 -12.64 10.10
C HIS A 202 10.90 -12.58 10.36
N THR A 203 10.15 -12.10 9.37
CA THR A 203 8.69 -12.03 9.37
C THR A 203 8.13 -12.72 8.15
N ARG A 204 6.81 -12.93 8.16
CA ARG A 204 6.07 -13.60 7.09
C ARG A 204 4.85 -12.76 6.75
N VAL A 205 4.75 -12.34 5.49
CA VAL A 205 3.58 -11.61 5.00
C VAL A 205 2.66 -12.60 4.29
N ALA A 206 1.48 -12.84 4.87
CA ALA A 206 0.45 -13.64 4.21
C ALA A 206 -0.11 -12.90 2.99
N VAL A 207 -0.19 -13.60 1.86
CA VAL A 207 -0.77 -13.15 0.58
C VAL A 207 -1.83 -14.17 0.13
N ARG A 208 -2.86 -13.71 -0.58
CA ARG A 208 -3.86 -14.62 -1.18
C ARG A 208 -3.30 -15.25 -2.45
N GLU A 209 -3.55 -16.53 -2.69
CA GLU A 209 -3.20 -17.17 -3.97
C GLU A 209 -4.32 -16.98 -5.00
N PRO A 210 -4.01 -16.94 -6.31
CA PRO A 210 -2.66 -16.98 -6.90
C PRO A 210 -1.83 -15.70 -6.63
N PHE A 211 -0.50 -15.83 -6.60
CA PHE A 211 0.44 -14.72 -6.44
C PHE A 211 1.60 -14.78 -7.45
N ALA A 212 1.62 -13.82 -8.40
CA ALA A 212 2.63 -13.74 -9.45
C ALA A 212 3.97 -13.15 -8.94
N ALA A 213 4.68 -13.88 -8.07
CA ALA A 213 5.89 -13.41 -7.40
C ALA A 213 7.03 -13.01 -8.37
N ALA A 214 7.25 -13.79 -9.42
CA ALA A 214 8.29 -13.53 -10.41
C ALA A 214 8.01 -12.26 -11.24
N ASP A 215 6.74 -11.97 -11.55
CA ASP A 215 6.36 -10.73 -12.24
C ASP A 215 6.51 -9.51 -11.33
N LEU A 216 6.17 -9.64 -10.04
CA LEU A 216 6.43 -8.60 -9.05
C LEU A 216 7.92 -8.35 -8.88
N HIS A 217 8.74 -9.40 -8.77
CA HIS A 217 10.19 -9.29 -8.68
C HIS A 217 10.76 -8.57 -9.89
N TRP A 218 10.39 -8.99 -11.10
CA TRP A 218 10.86 -8.34 -12.33
C TRP A 218 10.45 -6.88 -12.41
N PHE A 219 9.21 -6.57 -12.03
CA PHE A 219 8.76 -5.18 -11.96
C PHE A 219 9.68 -4.37 -11.03
N LEU A 220 9.93 -4.85 -9.82
CA LEU A 220 10.80 -4.15 -8.87
C LEU A 220 12.24 -4.06 -9.40
N ALA A 221 12.75 -5.12 -10.03
CA ALA A 221 14.10 -5.18 -10.59
C ALA A 221 14.39 -4.09 -11.61
N VAL A 222 13.48 -3.88 -12.57
CA VAL A 222 13.69 -2.87 -13.63
C VAL A 222 13.55 -1.43 -13.10
N HIS A 223 12.84 -1.23 -11.99
CA HIS A 223 12.65 0.06 -11.35
C HIS A 223 13.70 0.40 -10.30
N ALA A 224 14.45 -0.59 -9.78
CA ALA A 224 15.32 -0.44 -8.62
C ALA A 224 16.35 0.69 -8.74
N VAL A 225 16.36 1.60 -7.78
CA VAL A 225 17.26 2.74 -7.68
C VAL A 225 18.53 2.36 -6.90
N PRO A 226 19.71 2.35 -7.54
CA PRO A 226 20.97 2.01 -6.87
C PRO A 226 21.20 2.81 -5.58
N GLY A 227 21.68 2.14 -4.53
CA GLY A 227 21.95 2.71 -3.21
C GLY A 227 20.72 2.81 -2.30
N LEU A 228 19.52 2.89 -2.87
CA LEU A 228 18.24 2.83 -2.15
C LEU A 228 17.66 1.42 -2.13
N GLU A 229 17.76 0.73 -3.26
CA GLU A 229 17.17 -0.57 -3.55
C GLU A 229 18.25 -1.50 -4.12
N ALA A 230 18.16 -2.78 -3.75
CA ALA A 230 19.01 -3.85 -4.24
C ALA A 230 18.15 -5.04 -4.66
N VAL A 231 18.64 -5.79 -5.64
CA VAL A 231 17.87 -6.85 -6.30
C VAL A 231 18.78 -8.04 -6.49
N GLY A 232 18.41 -9.17 -5.89
CA GLY A 232 19.03 -10.47 -6.18
C GLY A 232 18.21 -11.27 -7.18
N GLU A 233 18.62 -12.53 -7.39
CA GLU A 233 17.93 -13.45 -8.31
C GLU A 233 16.45 -13.64 -7.95
N ASP A 234 16.16 -13.87 -6.66
CA ASP A 234 14.83 -14.21 -6.16
C ASP A 234 14.34 -13.26 -5.04
N TRP A 235 15.09 -12.20 -4.74
CA TRP A 235 14.76 -11.30 -3.63
C TRP A 235 14.89 -9.85 -4.05
N TYR A 236 14.15 -8.99 -3.35
CA TYR A 236 14.22 -7.55 -3.47
C TYR A 236 14.46 -6.95 -2.08
N GLU A 237 15.36 -5.99 -1.98
CA GLU A 237 15.71 -5.30 -0.74
C GLU A 237 15.65 -3.79 -0.93
N ARG A 238 15.24 -3.07 0.12
CA ARG A 238 15.42 -1.62 0.15
C ARG A 238 15.43 -1.01 1.54
N SER A 239 15.97 0.20 1.61
CA SER A 239 15.92 1.01 2.81
C SER A 239 14.55 1.69 3.00
N LEU A 240 14.27 2.02 4.26
CA LEU A 240 13.03 2.59 4.75
C LEU A 240 13.36 3.72 5.73
N ARG A 241 12.64 4.83 5.61
CA ARG A 241 12.48 5.78 6.71
C ARG A 241 11.34 5.31 7.59
N LEU A 242 11.65 5.00 8.85
CA LEU A 242 10.68 4.54 9.83
C LEU A 242 10.59 5.56 10.99
N PRO A 243 9.51 5.50 11.79
CA PRO A 243 9.25 6.44 12.87
C PRO A 243 10.39 6.71 13.85
N HIS A 244 11.17 5.69 14.19
CA HIS A 244 12.22 5.77 15.21
C HIS A 244 13.63 5.61 14.63
N GLY A 245 13.76 5.49 13.30
CA GLY A 245 15.06 5.41 12.64
C GLY A 245 14.99 4.78 11.25
N PRO A 246 16.16 4.54 10.63
CA PRO A 246 16.22 3.77 9.40
C PRO A 246 15.87 2.31 9.61
N GLY A 247 15.37 1.68 8.55
CA GLY A 247 15.27 0.24 8.44
C GLY A 247 15.56 -0.25 7.04
N VAL A 248 15.67 -1.56 6.89
CA VAL A 248 15.80 -2.26 5.63
C VAL A 248 14.78 -3.38 5.61
N VAL A 249 14.09 -3.54 4.48
CA VAL A 249 13.22 -4.68 4.20
C VAL A 249 13.79 -5.46 3.03
N ARG A 250 14.00 -6.76 3.20
CA ARG A 250 14.23 -7.73 2.13
C ARG A 250 13.04 -8.66 2.03
N VAL A 251 12.47 -8.82 0.85
CA VAL A 251 11.36 -9.75 0.56
C VAL A 251 11.85 -10.86 -0.35
N ASP A 252 11.48 -12.10 -0.03
CA ASP A 252 11.75 -13.28 -0.85
C ASP A 252 10.60 -13.50 -1.83
N LEU A 253 10.89 -13.32 -3.11
CA LEU A 253 9.96 -13.44 -4.23
C LEU A 253 10.23 -14.70 -5.08
N SER A 254 10.93 -15.69 -4.53
CA SER A 254 11.17 -16.98 -5.20
C SER A 254 9.89 -17.79 -5.46
N GLY A 255 8.78 -17.46 -4.79
CA GLY A 255 7.52 -18.20 -4.88
C GLY A 255 7.56 -19.59 -4.25
N ARG A 256 8.61 -19.95 -3.49
CA ARG A 256 8.79 -21.28 -2.89
C ARG A 256 7.80 -21.59 -1.77
N THR A 257 7.20 -20.57 -1.14
CA THR A 257 6.23 -20.73 -0.06
C THR A 257 4.86 -20.23 -0.50
N PRO A 258 3.92 -21.13 -0.84
CA PRO A 258 2.56 -20.72 -1.22
C PRO A 258 1.85 -19.94 -0.10
N GLY A 259 1.15 -18.87 -0.47
CA GLY A 259 0.33 -18.02 0.40
C GLY A 259 1.12 -17.14 1.38
N VAL A 260 2.45 -17.19 1.36
CA VAL A 260 3.29 -16.45 2.30
C VAL A 260 4.57 -15.97 1.64
N VAL A 261 4.87 -14.69 1.77
CA VAL A 261 6.14 -14.09 1.37
C VAL A 261 7.04 -13.92 2.60
N PRO A 262 8.17 -14.63 2.69
CA PRO A 262 9.17 -14.39 3.73
C PRO A 262 9.76 -12.98 3.60
N CYS A 263 9.96 -12.29 4.73
CA CYS A 263 10.67 -11.02 4.75
C CYS A 263 11.70 -10.99 5.88
N THR A 264 12.79 -10.29 5.63
CA THR A 264 13.83 -9.99 6.61
C THR A 264 13.85 -8.48 6.83
N LEU A 265 13.75 -8.06 8.09
CA LEU A 265 13.76 -6.66 8.49
C LEU A 265 15.01 -6.40 9.31
N THR A 266 15.84 -5.45 8.87
CA THR A 266 16.93 -4.90 9.71
C THR A 266 16.50 -3.52 10.18
N LEU A 267 16.40 -3.31 11.49
CA LEU A 267 15.81 -2.08 12.05
C LEU A 267 16.80 -1.40 12.99
N ALA A 268 16.95 -0.08 12.86
CA ALA A 268 17.67 0.72 13.86
C ALA A 268 16.95 0.69 15.22
N ASP A 269 15.62 0.66 15.20
CA ASP A 269 14.79 0.54 16.38
C ASP A 269 13.70 -0.51 16.16
N THR A 270 13.61 -1.44 17.10
CA THR A 270 12.69 -2.57 17.03
C THR A 270 11.21 -2.17 17.18
N ARG A 271 10.92 -0.97 17.72
CA ARG A 271 9.58 -0.35 17.72
C ARG A 271 8.99 -0.19 16.33
N ASP A 272 9.85 -0.16 15.31
CA ASP A 272 9.43 -0.01 13.93
C ASP A 272 9.07 -1.33 13.24
N LEU A 273 9.06 -2.47 13.94
CA LEU A 273 8.66 -3.76 13.37
C LEU A 273 7.26 -3.70 12.74
N ALA A 274 6.29 -3.13 13.44
CA ALA A 274 4.92 -3.13 12.98
C ALA A 274 4.69 -2.17 11.78
N PRO A 275 5.22 -0.92 11.79
CA PRO A 275 5.29 -0.08 10.60
C PRO A 275 6.01 -0.75 9.43
N ALA A 276 7.20 -1.33 9.63
CA ALA A 276 7.97 -1.98 8.56
C ALA A 276 7.22 -3.18 7.95
N THR A 277 6.54 -3.97 8.79
CA THR A 277 5.70 -5.08 8.32
C THR A 277 4.52 -4.59 7.48
N GLU A 278 3.83 -3.53 7.91
CA GLU A 278 2.73 -2.93 7.14
C GLU A 278 3.23 -2.39 5.79
N ARG A 279 4.41 -1.77 5.79
CA ARG A 279 5.06 -1.27 4.57
C ARG A 279 5.34 -2.45 3.62
N ALA A 280 5.88 -3.57 4.11
CA ALA A 280 6.06 -4.79 3.32
C ALA A 280 4.73 -5.34 2.75
N ARG A 281 3.64 -5.34 3.55
CA ARG A 281 2.30 -5.75 3.07
C ARG A 281 1.82 -4.89 1.91
N ARG A 282 2.09 -3.59 1.94
CA ARG A 282 1.72 -2.65 0.87
C ARG A 282 2.54 -2.90 -0.39
N LEU A 283 3.87 -3.04 -0.26
CA LEU A 283 4.76 -3.36 -1.39
C LEU A 283 4.24 -4.59 -2.17
N LEU A 284 3.85 -5.62 -1.43
CA LEU A 284 3.37 -6.90 -1.96
C LEU A 284 1.91 -6.90 -2.41
N ASP A 285 1.16 -5.80 -2.20
CA ASP A 285 -0.29 -5.73 -2.44
C ASP A 285 -1.04 -6.90 -1.76
N ALA A 286 -0.63 -7.23 -0.53
CA ALA A 286 -0.99 -8.48 0.15
C ALA A 286 -2.49 -8.63 0.45
N ASP A 287 -3.22 -7.50 0.50
CA ASP A 287 -4.64 -7.45 0.82
C ASP A 287 -5.56 -7.69 -0.39
N ALA A 288 -5.02 -7.68 -1.62
CA ALA A 288 -5.79 -7.86 -2.84
C ALA A 288 -6.42 -9.26 -2.93
N ASP A 289 -7.60 -9.35 -3.54
CA ASP A 289 -8.24 -10.60 -3.94
C ASP A 289 -7.95 -10.91 -5.42
N PRO A 290 -6.91 -11.72 -5.71
CA PRO A 290 -6.50 -11.99 -7.08
C PRO A 290 -7.56 -12.76 -7.86
N LEU A 291 -8.34 -13.64 -7.22
CA LEU A 291 -9.35 -14.44 -7.91
C LEU A 291 -10.50 -13.57 -8.41
N ALA A 292 -10.96 -12.63 -7.58
CA ALA A 292 -12.01 -11.71 -7.98
C ALA A 292 -11.56 -10.74 -9.08
N VAL A 293 -10.32 -10.26 -8.98
CA VAL A 293 -9.72 -9.39 -9.99
C VAL A 293 -9.58 -10.13 -11.32
N ASP A 294 -8.97 -11.32 -11.30
CA ASP A 294 -8.72 -12.11 -12.50
C ASP A 294 -10.00 -12.55 -13.18
N ALA A 295 -10.99 -13.01 -12.41
CA ALA A 295 -12.29 -13.41 -12.96
C ALA A 295 -12.99 -12.24 -13.67
N ALA A 296 -12.96 -11.04 -13.07
CA ALA A 296 -13.58 -9.85 -13.67
C ALA A 296 -12.84 -9.39 -14.93
N LEU A 297 -11.51 -9.35 -14.90
CA LEU A 297 -10.72 -8.90 -16.05
C LEU A 297 -10.70 -9.93 -17.18
N ALA A 298 -10.86 -11.22 -16.89
CA ALA A 298 -10.94 -12.28 -17.91
C ALA A 298 -12.24 -12.27 -18.72
N GLU A 299 -13.26 -11.48 -18.33
CA GLU A 299 -14.46 -11.28 -19.16
C GLU A 299 -14.17 -10.41 -20.39
N ASP A 300 -13.10 -9.61 -20.36
CA ASP A 300 -12.66 -8.81 -21.49
C ASP A 300 -11.73 -9.61 -22.41
N GLU A 301 -12.09 -9.73 -23.69
CA GLU A 301 -11.35 -10.53 -24.69
C GLU A 301 -9.87 -10.13 -24.84
N LEU A 302 -9.55 -8.84 -24.64
CA LEU A 302 -8.18 -8.35 -24.69
C LEU A 302 -7.40 -8.77 -23.43
N LEU A 303 -8.01 -8.65 -22.26
CA LEU A 303 -7.33 -8.96 -21.00
C LEU A 303 -7.31 -10.46 -20.69
N ALA A 304 -8.23 -11.27 -21.20
CA ALA A 304 -8.33 -12.70 -20.87
C ALA A 304 -7.02 -13.49 -21.14
N PRO A 305 -6.33 -13.35 -22.28
CA PRO A 305 -5.03 -13.98 -22.49
C PRO A 305 -3.96 -13.48 -21.51
N LEU A 306 -3.97 -12.19 -21.18
CA LEU A 306 -3.03 -11.59 -20.23
C LEU A 306 -3.31 -12.05 -18.80
N VAL A 307 -4.57 -12.31 -18.45
CA VAL A 307 -4.98 -12.93 -17.19
C VAL A 307 -4.45 -14.35 -17.10
N GLY A 308 -4.72 -15.17 -18.12
CA GLY A 308 -4.27 -16.56 -18.18
C GLY A 308 -2.75 -16.73 -18.13
N ALA A 309 -1.99 -15.78 -18.69
CA ALA A 309 -0.53 -15.81 -18.65
C ALA A 309 0.07 -15.55 -17.26
N ARG A 310 -0.62 -14.78 -16.39
CA ARG A 310 -0.08 -14.31 -15.10
C ARG A 310 -1.14 -14.28 -13.99
N PRO A 311 -1.75 -15.42 -13.61
CA PRO A 311 -2.76 -15.41 -12.57
C PRO A 311 -2.22 -14.77 -11.28
N GLY A 312 -2.99 -13.90 -10.65
CA GLY A 312 -2.61 -13.25 -9.40
C GLY A 312 -1.60 -12.12 -9.53
N LEU A 313 -1.51 -11.48 -10.70
CA LEU A 313 -0.71 -10.27 -10.90
C LEU A 313 -1.15 -9.16 -9.94
N ARG A 314 -0.17 -8.52 -9.29
CA ARG A 314 -0.40 -7.45 -8.31
C ARG A 314 -0.17 -6.07 -8.90
N VAL A 315 -0.73 -5.07 -8.23
CA VAL A 315 -0.31 -3.67 -8.40
C VAL A 315 0.78 -3.42 -7.36
N PRO A 316 2.07 -3.38 -7.73
CA PRO A 316 3.14 -3.20 -6.76
C PRO A 316 2.90 -1.90 -6.00
N GLY A 317 2.72 -1.98 -4.69
CA GLY A 317 2.57 -0.80 -3.89
C GLY A 317 3.88 -0.03 -3.80
N GLN A 318 3.90 0.96 -2.94
CA GLN A 318 5.12 1.66 -2.57
C GLN A 318 5.17 1.85 -1.06
N LEU A 319 6.41 1.93 -0.57
CA LEU A 319 6.66 1.95 0.86
C LEU A 319 6.54 3.37 1.41
N ASP A 320 6.79 4.41 0.62
CA ASP A 320 6.64 5.79 1.05
C ASP A 320 5.98 6.63 -0.06
N GLY A 321 4.90 7.34 0.27
CA GLY A 321 4.12 8.09 -0.71
C GLY A 321 4.85 9.29 -1.29
N ALA A 322 5.65 9.99 -0.48
CA ALA A 322 6.43 11.14 -0.93
C ALA A 322 7.50 10.69 -1.94
N GLU A 323 8.18 9.58 -1.66
CA GLU A 323 9.12 8.96 -2.60
C GLU A 323 8.47 8.65 -3.95
N VAL A 324 7.29 8.01 -3.96
CA VAL A 324 6.56 7.72 -5.21
C VAL A 324 6.34 8.99 -6.01
N ALA A 325 5.86 10.04 -5.35
CA ALA A 325 5.48 11.25 -6.02
C ALA A 325 6.70 11.96 -6.64
N VAL A 326 7.81 12.01 -5.91
CA VAL A 326 9.08 12.55 -6.42
C VAL A 326 9.59 11.71 -7.59
N GLN A 327 9.63 10.38 -7.46
CA GLN A 327 10.07 9.49 -8.56
C GLN A 327 9.16 9.61 -9.79
N THR A 328 7.85 9.80 -9.59
CA THR A 328 6.89 10.01 -10.68
C THR A 328 7.19 11.30 -11.44
N VAL A 329 7.51 12.39 -10.74
CA VAL A 329 7.94 13.66 -11.38
C VAL A 329 9.26 13.48 -12.14
N LEU A 330 10.24 12.78 -11.54
CA LEU A 330 11.51 12.48 -12.22
C LEU A 330 11.29 11.69 -13.53
N GLY A 331 10.34 10.77 -13.53
CA GLY A 331 9.98 9.93 -14.66
C GLY A 331 9.11 10.57 -15.75
N GLN A 332 8.64 11.80 -15.56
CA GLN A 332 7.82 12.48 -16.57
C GLN A 332 8.55 12.56 -17.91
N GLN A 333 7.89 12.15 -19.01
CA GLN A 333 8.38 12.32 -20.38
C GLN A 333 9.77 11.74 -20.67
N VAL A 334 10.24 10.76 -19.89
CA VAL A 334 11.54 10.11 -20.09
C VAL A 334 11.40 8.59 -20.05
N SER A 335 12.43 7.88 -20.52
CA SER A 335 12.48 6.42 -20.40
C SER A 335 12.61 5.97 -18.94
N LEU A 336 12.20 4.74 -18.65
CA LEU A 336 12.39 4.13 -17.33
C LEU A 336 13.87 4.13 -16.89
N ALA A 337 14.79 3.81 -17.80
CA ALA A 337 16.23 3.84 -17.51
C ALA A 337 16.71 5.25 -17.15
N SER A 338 16.25 6.28 -17.87
CA SER A 338 16.59 7.68 -17.58
C SER A 338 16.00 8.14 -16.24
N ALA A 339 14.76 7.74 -15.93
CA ALA A 339 14.12 8.03 -14.65
C ALA A 339 14.91 7.42 -13.48
N ARG A 340 15.31 6.15 -13.62
CA ARG A 340 16.13 5.42 -12.64
C ARG A 340 17.49 6.09 -12.42
N THR A 341 18.16 6.51 -13.50
CA THR A 341 19.42 7.27 -13.39
C THR A 341 19.23 8.61 -12.68
N ALA A 342 18.14 9.33 -12.96
CA ALA A 342 17.84 10.59 -12.29
C ALA A 342 17.57 10.38 -10.78
N ALA A 343 16.81 9.34 -10.43
CA ALA A 343 16.54 8.97 -9.04
C ALA A 343 17.82 8.56 -8.30
N ALA A 344 18.69 7.76 -8.94
CA ALA A 344 19.97 7.34 -8.35
C ALA A 344 20.86 8.54 -8.00
N ARG A 345 20.98 9.51 -8.92
CA ARG A 345 21.74 10.74 -8.70
C ARG A 345 21.14 11.59 -7.57
N LEU A 346 19.81 11.66 -7.51
CA LEU A 346 19.11 12.37 -6.44
C LEU A 346 19.42 11.74 -5.07
N VAL A 347 19.31 10.42 -4.96
CA VAL A 347 19.61 9.67 -3.73
C VAL A 347 21.09 9.76 -3.36
N GLU A 348 21.99 9.63 -4.33
CA GLU A 348 23.44 9.76 -4.09
C GLU A 348 23.82 11.15 -3.56
N ARG A 349 23.16 12.21 -4.05
CA ARG A 349 23.52 13.57 -3.67
C ARG A 349 22.80 14.07 -2.42
N TRP A 350 21.52 13.74 -2.28
CA TRP A 350 20.61 14.33 -1.29
C TRP A 350 19.99 13.30 -0.33
N GLY A 351 20.26 12.01 -0.54
CA GLY A 351 19.81 10.95 0.35
C GLY A 351 20.74 10.81 1.56
N ASP A 352 20.14 10.65 2.73
CA ASP A 352 20.90 10.45 3.98
C ASP A 352 21.63 9.11 3.93
N PRO A 353 22.85 9.01 4.49
CA PRO A 353 23.48 7.72 4.73
C PRO A 353 22.56 6.83 5.58
N LEU A 354 22.47 5.55 5.24
CA LEU A 354 21.59 4.62 5.96
C LEU A 354 22.00 4.47 7.43
N GLY A 355 23.31 4.47 7.72
CA GLY A 355 23.84 4.42 9.09
C GLY A 355 23.45 3.17 9.89
N LEU A 356 22.98 2.12 9.22
CA LEU A 356 22.54 0.86 9.83
C LEU A 356 23.55 -0.23 9.48
N GLU A 357 24.09 -0.93 10.48
CA GLU A 357 24.93 -2.11 10.26
C GLU A 357 24.05 -3.35 10.00
N GLY A 358 24.51 -4.27 9.15
CA GLY A 358 23.80 -5.53 8.91
C GLY A 358 24.06 -6.12 7.52
N PRO A 359 23.51 -7.32 7.24
CA PRO A 359 23.68 -8.01 5.97
C PRO A 359 22.73 -7.50 4.88
N HIS A 360 22.85 -6.20 4.57
CA HIS A 360 22.10 -5.51 3.51
C HIS A 360 23.05 -4.85 2.50
N GLU A 361 22.57 -4.61 1.29
CA GLU A 361 23.34 -4.04 0.16
C GLU A 361 23.04 -2.55 -0.07
N VAL A 362 22.00 -2.04 0.60
CA VAL A 362 21.54 -0.66 0.44
C VAL A 362 22.28 0.27 1.39
N THR A 363 22.56 1.49 0.93
CA THR A 363 23.51 2.39 1.62
C THR A 363 22.92 3.74 1.97
N ARG A 364 21.74 4.08 1.44
CA ARG A 364 21.12 5.40 1.61
C ARG A 364 19.62 5.32 1.83
N LEU A 365 19.09 6.36 2.47
CA LEU A 365 17.67 6.66 2.54
C LEU A 365 17.29 7.62 1.42
N PHE A 366 16.02 7.57 0.99
CA PHE A 366 15.50 8.54 0.04
C PHE A 366 15.53 9.96 0.65
N PRO A 367 15.83 11.03 -0.10
CA PRO A 367 15.81 12.40 0.42
C PRO A 367 14.45 12.76 1.04
N SER A 368 14.45 13.48 2.17
CA SER A 368 13.20 13.93 2.78
C SER A 368 12.53 15.03 1.95
N PRO A 369 11.20 15.22 2.06
CA PRO A 369 10.51 16.34 1.43
C PRO A 369 11.12 17.70 1.76
N GLU A 370 11.53 17.92 3.02
CA GLU A 370 12.16 19.16 3.48
C GLU A 370 13.48 19.43 2.77
N THR A 371 14.33 18.39 2.67
CA THR A 371 15.61 18.48 1.93
C THR A 371 15.37 18.85 0.46
N LEU A 372 14.37 18.23 -0.18
CA LEU A 372 14.06 18.48 -1.58
C LEU A 372 13.40 19.85 -1.81
N ALA A 373 12.59 20.33 -0.87
CA ALA A 373 11.95 21.64 -0.93
C ALA A 373 12.96 22.80 -0.83
N ALA A 374 14.08 22.58 -0.13
CA ALA A 374 15.15 23.56 0.05
C ALA A 374 16.10 23.68 -1.15
N LEU A 375 15.97 22.83 -2.18
CA LEU A 375 16.82 22.87 -3.36
C LEU A 375 16.48 24.05 -4.26
N ASP A 376 17.50 24.69 -4.85
CA ASP A 376 17.29 25.70 -5.89
C ASP A 376 16.89 25.04 -7.22
N PRO A 377 15.65 25.23 -7.72
CA PRO A 377 15.21 24.64 -8.98
C PRO A 377 15.79 25.32 -10.22
N GLU A 378 16.45 26.48 -10.08
CA GLU A 378 17.07 27.21 -11.19
C GLU A 378 18.52 26.78 -11.46
N ASP A 379 19.18 26.18 -10.47
CA ASP A 379 20.57 25.71 -10.58
C ASP A 379 20.63 24.32 -11.25
N PRO A 380 21.16 24.22 -12.48
CA PRO A 380 21.28 22.94 -13.19
C PRO A 380 22.28 21.97 -12.53
N GLU A 381 23.18 22.46 -11.69
CA GLU A 381 24.08 21.60 -10.92
C GLU A 381 23.38 20.96 -9.72
N VAL A 382 22.30 21.55 -9.21
CA VAL A 382 21.50 21.01 -8.10
C VAL A 382 20.52 19.95 -8.60
N LEU A 383 19.75 20.27 -9.65
CA LEU A 383 18.82 19.35 -10.30
C LEU A 383 19.10 19.27 -11.81
N ARG A 384 19.78 18.20 -12.23
CA ARG A 384 20.15 17.94 -13.63
C ARG A 384 18.97 17.46 -14.48
N MET A 385 18.00 18.35 -14.68
CA MET A 385 16.76 18.11 -15.44
C MET A 385 16.20 19.43 -16.00
N PRO A 386 15.18 19.41 -16.89
CA PRO A 386 14.55 20.64 -17.35
C PRO A 386 14.01 21.50 -16.20
N ARG A 387 14.22 22.82 -16.25
CA ARG A 387 13.81 23.77 -15.18
C ARG A 387 12.34 23.63 -14.76
N ALA A 388 11.44 23.42 -15.71
CA ALA A 388 10.02 23.22 -15.41
C ALA A 388 9.78 21.99 -14.51
N ARG A 389 10.54 20.90 -14.70
CA ARG A 389 10.47 19.69 -13.88
C ARG A 389 11.13 19.89 -12.52
N ALA A 390 12.26 20.60 -12.47
CA ALA A 390 12.90 20.96 -11.21
C ALA A 390 11.98 21.81 -10.32
N ARG A 391 11.29 22.80 -10.90
CA ARG A 391 10.25 23.59 -10.23
C ARG A 391 9.07 22.74 -9.77
N ALA A 392 8.59 21.82 -10.60
CA ALA A 392 7.49 20.93 -10.23
C ALA A 392 7.88 20.02 -9.06
N LEU A 393 9.10 19.47 -9.07
CA LEU A 393 9.64 18.62 -8.00
C LEU A 393 9.76 19.39 -6.68
N THR A 394 10.36 20.58 -6.70
CA THR A 394 10.52 21.41 -5.49
C THR A 394 9.17 21.93 -4.97
N THR A 395 8.23 22.29 -5.85
CA THR A 395 6.84 22.65 -5.48
C THR A 395 6.13 21.48 -4.78
N LEU A 396 6.22 20.28 -5.36
CA LEU A 396 5.65 19.07 -4.77
C LEU A 396 6.31 18.73 -3.43
N ALA A 397 7.64 18.82 -3.35
CA ALA A 397 8.37 18.59 -2.12
C ALA A 397 7.97 19.57 -1.01
N GLY A 398 7.78 20.85 -1.34
CA GLY A 398 7.26 21.85 -0.40
C GLY A 398 5.87 21.50 0.12
N ALA A 399 4.95 21.14 -0.78
CA ALA A 399 3.59 20.73 -0.41
C ALA A 399 3.54 19.43 0.42
N LEU A 400 4.51 18.54 0.24
CA LEU A 400 4.67 17.33 1.07
C LEU A 400 5.25 17.67 2.45
N ALA A 401 6.23 18.58 2.50
CA ALA A 401 6.90 18.99 3.74
C ALA A 401 5.97 19.79 4.68
N ASP A 402 5.14 20.67 4.13
CA ASP A 402 4.19 21.48 4.91
C ASP A 402 2.84 20.79 5.19
N GLY A 403 2.62 19.60 4.61
CA GLY A 403 1.41 18.80 4.79
C GLY A 403 0.21 19.24 3.94
N THR A 404 0.39 20.17 2.99
CA THR A 404 -0.64 20.53 1.99
C THR A 404 -1.06 19.32 1.16
N VAL A 405 -0.11 18.43 0.85
CA VAL A 405 -0.35 17.13 0.24
C VAL A 405 0.10 16.04 1.21
N VAL A 406 -0.82 15.16 1.59
CA VAL A 406 -0.52 13.97 2.39
C VAL A 406 -0.67 12.74 1.49
N LEU A 407 0.34 11.89 1.46
CA LEU A 407 0.36 10.68 0.61
C LEU A 407 0.44 9.41 1.45
N ASP A 408 -0.46 9.30 2.42
CA ASP A 408 -0.69 8.07 3.15
C ASP A 408 -2.14 7.62 2.98
N ARG A 409 -2.44 6.38 3.40
CA ARG A 409 -3.80 5.84 3.34
C ARG A 409 -4.75 6.53 4.32
N SER A 410 -4.32 7.56 5.05
CA SER A 410 -5.23 8.29 5.90
C SER A 410 -6.13 9.20 5.06
N VAL A 411 -5.67 9.85 4.00
CA VAL A 411 -6.50 10.86 3.32
C VAL A 411 -7.48 10.30 2.29
N ASP A 412 -8.55 11.06 2.04
CA ASP A 412 -9.46 10.80 0.91
C ASP A 412 -8.71 10.93 -0.42
N ARG A 413 -8.97 9.99 -1.34
CA ARG A 413 -8.25 9.89 -2.60
C ARG A 413 -8.59 11.04 -3.55
N ALA A 414 -9.85 11.48 -3.56
CA ALA A 414 -10.28 12.58 -4.42
C ALA A 414 -9.73 13.93 -3.91
N GLU A 415 -9.70 14.15 -2.60
CA GLU A 415 -9.04 15.30 -1.97
C GLU A 415 -7.55 15.33 -2.28
N THR A 416 -6.87 14.18 -2.13
CA THR A 416 -5.44 14.06 -2.45
C THR A 416 -5.17 14.38 -3.92
N ARG A 417 -5.98 13.81 -4.83
CA ARG A 417 -5.89 14.08 -6.26
C ARG A 417 -6.09 15.56 -6.57
N ALA A 418 -7.11 16.19 -5.98
CA ALA A 418 -7.40 17.60 -6.16
C ALA A 418 -6.23 18.48 -5.70
N ALA A 419 -5.71 18.23 -4.50
CA ALA A 419 -4.55 18.93 -3.94
C ALA A 419 -3.32 18.80 -4.86
N MET A 420 -3.02 17.58 -5.33
CA MET A 420 -1.91 17.34 -6.26
C MET A 420 -2.09 18.08 -7.60
N THR A 421 -3.28 18.01 -8.21
CA THR A 421 -3.53 18.69 -9.49
C THR A 421 -3.58 20.22 -9.39
N GLY A 422 -3.75 20.76 -8.18
CA GLY A 422 -3.61 22.19 -7.90
C GLY A 422 -2.16 22.69 -7.93
N LEU A 423 -1.18 21.78 -7.85
CA LEU A 423 0.23 22.15 -7.86
C LEU A 423 0.73 22.43 -9.29
N ARG A 424 1.50 23.52 -9.43
CA ARG A 424 2.09 23.88 -10.72
C ARG A 424 3.07 22.79 -11.19
N GLY A 425 2.84 22.27 -12.39
CA GLY A 425 3.67 21.22 -13.00
C GLY A 425 3.26 19.80 -12.65
N ILE A 426 2.20 19.61 -11.86
CA ILE A 426 1.61 18.30 -11.55
C ILE A 426 0.30 18.16 -12.33
N GLY A 427 0.32 17.33 -13.38
CA GLY A 427 -0.85 17.05 -14.21
C GLY A 427 -1.68 15.86 -13.72
N PRO A 428 -2.86 15.62 -14.32
CA PRO A 428 -3.74 14.50 -13.98
C PRO A 428 -3.03 13.14 -14.00
N TRP A 429 -2.21 12.87 -15.02
CA TRP A 429 -1.46 11.60 -15.11
C TRP A 429 -0.55 11.36 -13.90
N THR A 430 0.14 12.40 -13.40
CA THR A 430 1.01 12.26 -12.21
C THR A 430 0.19 12.03 -10.95
N ALA A 431 -0.89 12.78 -10.75
CA ALA A 431 -1.77 12.61 -9.59
C ALA A 431 -2.42 11.22 -9.57
N ASP A 432 -2.91 10.75 -10.73
CA ASP A 432 -3.55 9.45 -10.89
C ASP A 432 -2.54 8.30 -10.68
N TYR A 433 -1.33 8.42 -11.24
CA TYR A 433 -0.26 7.43 -11.01
C TYR A 433 0.12 7.34 -9.52
N VAL A 434 0.22 8.47 -8.83
CA VAL A 434 0.50 8.52 -7.39
C VAL A 434 -0.66 7.95 -6.59
N ALA A 435 -1.92 8.24 -6.94
CA ALA A 435 -3.08 7.62 -6.29
C ALA A 435 -3.04 6.09 -6.41
N MET A 436 -2.71 5.58 -7.60
CA MET A 436 -2.57 4.15 -7.83
C MET A 436 -1.45 3.53 -6.97
N ARG A 437 -0.23 4.08 -7.02
CA ARG A 437 0.96 3.47 -6.41
C ARG A 437 1.13 3.78 -4.91
N ALA A 438 0.86 5.02 -4.48
CA ALA A 438 1.05 5.47 -3.10
C ALA A 438 -0.19 5.21 -2.22
N LEU A 439 -1.40 5.49 -2.72
CA LEU A 439 -2.63 5.28 -1.95
C LEU A 439 -3.19 3.85 -2.11
N GLY A 440 -2.66 3.09 -3.08
CA GLY A 440 -3.14 1.75 -3.41
C GLY A 440 -4.54 1.79 -4.02
N ASP A 441 -4.85 2.80 -4.83
CA ASP A 441 -6.11 2.90 -5.53
C ASP A 441 -6.19 1.82 -6.64
N PRO A 442 -7.14 0.88 -6.54
CA PRO A 442 -7.25 -0.21 -7.50
C PRO A 442 -8.05 0.14 -8.76
N ASP A 443 -8.67 1.33 -8.81
CA ASP A 443 -9.56 1.76 -9.90
C ASP A 443 -9.04 2.98 -10.69
N VAL A 444 -7.73 3.03 -10.97
CA VAL A 444 -7.10 4.11 -11.74
C VAL A 444 -6.86 3.69 -13.19
N TYR A 445 -7.20 4.57 -14.13
CA TYR A 445 -6.81 4.45 -15.54
C TYR A 445 -5.96 5.66 -15.97
N LEU A 446 -4.90 5.41 -16.74
CA LEU A 446 -3.94 6.43 -17.17
C LEU A 446 -4.00 6.59 -18.71
N PRO A 447 -4.89 7.45 -19.26
CA PRO A 447 -5.17 7.50 -20.70
C PRO A 447 -3.99 8.03 -21.54
N THR A 448 -3.10 8.81 -20.92
CA THR A 448 -1.92 9.39 -21.59
C THR A 448 -0.64 8.60 -21.33
N ASP A 449 -0.73 7.44 -20.68
CA ASP A 449 0.45 6.66 -20.33
C ASP A 449 1.11 6.03 -21.55
N ILE A 450 2.42 6.25 -21.69
CA ILE A 450 3.20 5.74 -22.82
C ILE A 450 3.30 4.22 -22.77
N GLY A 451 3.41 3.62 -21.58
CA GLY A 451 3.44 2.17 -21.42
C GLY A 451 2.14 1.52 -21.89
N VAL A 452 0.99 2.10 -21.53
CA VAL A 452 -0.33 1.67 -22.01
C VAL A 452 -0.45 1.78 -23.52
N ARG A 453 -0.01 2.90 -24.11
CA ARG A 453 -0.04 3.10 -25.57
C ARG A 453 0.86 2.11 -26.30
N ASN A 454 2.07 1.87 -25.79
CA ASN A 454 2.99 0.89 -26.36
C ASN A 454 2.43 -0.54 -26.27
N ALA A 455 1.79 -0.89 -25.15
CA ALA A 455 1.10 -2.16 -25.01
C ALA A 455 -0.06 -2.28 -26.01
N ALA A 456 -0.87 -1.23 -26.17
CA ALA A 456 -1.95 -1.19 -27.15
C ALA A 456 -1.44 -1.43 -28.57
N THR A 457 -0.37 -0.73 -28.97
CA THR A 457 0.28 -0.95 -30.27
C THR A 457 0.81 -2.37 -30.43
N ALA A 458 1.44 -2.93 -29.40
CA ALA A 458 1.96 -4.31 -29.43
C ALA A 458 0.85 -5.36 -29.56
N LEU A 459 -0.34 -5.07 -29.03
CA LEU A 459 -1.53 -5.92 -29.09
C LEU A 459 -2.41 -5.61 -30.32
N GLY A 460 -2.04 -4.64 -31.16
CA GLY A 460 -2.78 -4.26 -32.36
C GLY A 460 -4.12 -3.56 -32.08
N ILE A 461 -4.20 -2.75 -31.02
CA ILE A 461 -5.44 -2.07 -30.59
C ILE A 461 -5.31 -0.55 -30.69
N ASP A 462 -6.29 0.06 -31.35
CA ASP A 462 -6.28 1.50 -31.64
C ASP A 462 -6.66 2.38 -30.44
N ASP A 463 -7.67 1.99 -29.65
CA ASP A 463 -8.10 2.77 -28.48
C ASP A 463 -8.55 1.89 -27.31
N VAL A 464 -7.63 1.72 -26.37
CA VAL A 464 -7.86 1.02 -25.11
C VAL A 464 -8.78 1.81 -24.17
N THR A 465 -8.83 3.14 -24.31
CA THR A 465 -9.59 4.03 -23.41
C THR A 465 -11.07 3.70 -23.41
N ARG A 466 -11.62 3.39 -24.58
CA ARG A 466 -13.03 3.01 -24.75
C ARG A 466 -13.45 1.77 -23.96
N ARG A 467 -12.50 0.89 -23.64
CA ARG A 467 -12.73 -0.35 -22.87
C ARG A 467 -12.46 -0.16 -21.38
N SER A 468 -11.81 0.93 -20.99
CA SER A 468 -11.33 1.11 -19.62
C SER A 468 -12.45 1.09 -18.57
N ASP A 469 -13.65 1.57 -18.92
CA ASP A 469 -14.80 1.55 -18.02
C ASP A 469 -15.32 0.14 -17.73
N ASP A 470 -15.15 -0.81 -18.65
CA ASP A 470 -15.59 -2.20 -18.47
C ASP A 470 -14.70 -2.95 -17.48
N TRP A 471 -13.49 -2.45 -17.22
CA TRP A 471 -12.54 -3.02 -16.26
C TRP A 471 -12.77 -2.53 -14.85
N ARG A 472 -13.76 -1.65 -14.66
CA ARG A 472 -14.12 -1.21 -13.32
C ARG A 472 -14.61 -2.42 -12.49
N PRO A 473 -14.22 -2.45 -11.22
CA PRO A 473 -13.53 -1.38 -10.50
C PRO A 473 -12.01 -1.60 -10.36
N TRP A 474 -11.41 -2.40 -11.24
CA TRP A 474 -10.02 -2.88 -11.21
C TRP A 474 -9.14 -2.34 -12.32
N ARG A 475 -9.35 -1.08 -12.72
CA ARG A 475 -8.59 -0.45 -13.80
C ARG A 475 -7.09 -0.43 -13.53
N SER A 476 -6.63 -0.30 -12.29
CA SER A 476 -5.20 -0.34 -11.95
C SER A 476 -4.59 -1.71 -12.25
N TYR A 477 -5.32 -2.80 -12.00
CA TYR A 477 -4.86 -4.14 -12.35
C TYR A 477 -4.84 -4.36 -13.86
N ALA A 478 -5.84 -3.84 -14.58
CA ALA A 478 -5.83 -3.86 -16.04
C ALA A 478 -4.61 -3.10 -16.62
N LEU A 479 -4.25 -1.95 -16.06
CA LEU A 479 -3.02 -1.23 -16.43
C LEU A 479 -1.77 -2.09 -16.24
N LEU A 480 -1.65 -2.79 -15.10
CA LEU A 480 -0.52 -3.67 -14.84
C LEU A 480 -0.44 -4.84 -15.83
N ARG A 481 -1.60 -5.38 -16.25
CA ARG A 481 -1.66 -6.40 -17.32
C ARG A 481 -1.11 -5.86 -18.63
N LEU A 482 -1.50 -4.66 -19.03
CA LEU A 482 -0.99 -4.01 -20.24
C LEU A 482 0.52 -3.72 -20.13
N TRP A 483 0.98 -3.19 -18.99
CA TRP A 483 2.40 -2.97 -18.75
C TRP A 483 3.22 -4.25 -18.78
N SER A 484 2.64 -5.40 -18.40
CA SER A 484 3.34 -6.69 -18.50
C SER A 484 3.81 -7.02 -19.91
N VAL A 485 3.07 -6.59 -20.95
CA VAL A 485 3.48 -6.74 -22.36
C VAL A 485 4.75 -5.96 -22.67
N VAL A 486 4.86 -4.73 -22.17
CA VAL A 486 6.06 -3.89 -22.34
C VAL A 486 7.22 -4.45 -21.53
N LEU A 487 6.96 -4.96 -20.32
CA LEU A 487 7.96 -5.58 -19.46
C LEU A 487 8.52 -6.89 -20.02
N ASP A 488 7.72 -7.67 -20.74
CA ASP A 488 8.19 -8.87 -21.45
C ASP A 488 9.15 -8.50 -22.57
N GLN A 489 8.79 -7.52 -23.40
CA GLN A 489 9.67 -7.02 -24.46
C GLN A 489 11.00 -6.50 -23.92
N LEU A 490 10.98 -5.84 -22.74
CA LEU A 490 12.20 -5.43 -22.04
C LEU A 490 13.02 -6.63 -21.58
N ARG A 491 12.39 -7.62 -20.95
CA ARG A 491 13.05 -8.85 -20.46
C ARG A 491 13.77 -9.58 -21.60
N GLU A 492 13.10 -9.76 -22.74
CA GLU A 492 13.70 -10.38 -23.91
C GLU A 492 14.88 -9.58 -24.49
N ARG A 493 14.79 -8.24 -24.49
CA ARG A 493 15.88 -7.37 -24.96
C ARG A 493 17.11 -7.50 -24.06
N GLU A 494 16.94 -7.60 -22.75
CA GLU A 494 18.04 -7.79 -21.81
C GLU A 494 18.69 -9.19 -21.97
N GLN A 495 17.87 -10.24 -22.09
CA GLN A 495 18.38 -11.60 -22.34
C GLN A 495 19.19 -11.70 -23.64
N ARG A 496 18.74 -11.04 -24.71
CA ARG A 496 19.48 -10.95 -25.99
C ARG A 496 20.83 -10.22 -25.83
N ARG A 497 20.88 -9.13 -25.05
CA ARG A 497 22.14 -8.39 -24.80
C ARG A 497 23.14 -9.22 -24.00
N ASP A 498 22.69 -9.99 -23.03
CA ASP A 498 23.56 -10.84 -22.22
C ASP A 498 24.10 -12.04 -23.00
N THR A 499 23.31 -12.62 -23.90
CA THR A 499 23.80 -13.68 -24.81
C THR A 499 24.83 -13.15 -25.80
N THR A 500 24.65 -11.94 -26.34
CA THR A 500 25.64 -11.30 -27.23
C THR A 500 26.94 -10.93 -26.48
N ARG A 501 26.89 -10.64 -25.18
CA ARG A 501 28.08 -10.36 -24.36
C ARG A 501 28.86 -11.60 -23.93
N ARG A 502 28.24 -12.79 -23.95
CA ARG A 502 28.86 -14.06 -23.54
C ARG A 502 29.47 -14.86 -24.70
N HIS A 503 29.34 -14.40 -25.94
CA HIS A 503 30.02 -14.97 -27.11
C HIS A 503 30.89 -13.90 -27.77
N PRO A 504 32.23 -13.90 -27.50
CA PRO A 504 33.17 -13.04 -28.21
C PRO A 504 33.30 -13.41 -29.69
#